data_AF-A0A9X8BNS2-F1
#
_entry.id   AF-A0A9X8BNS2-F1
#
_cell.length_a   1.000
_cell.length_b   1.000
_cell.length_c   1.000
_cell.angle_alpha   90.00
_cell.angle_beta   90.00
_cell.angle_gamma   90.00
#
_symmetry.space_group_name_H-M   'P 1'
#
loop_
_entity.id
_entity.type
_entity.pdbx_description
1 polymer ?
#
loop_
_entity_poly.entity_id
_entity_poly.type
_entity_poly.pdbx_seq_one_letter_code
_entity_poly.pdbx_strand_id
1 'polypeptide(L)'
;MIDTNLDFSDLLDLSKDLEALSKAENRKVMRDATRAAATVFKDEAVNRAPERTGKLKKNIVVITQRDRNGDISSGVHVRGTNPHTGNSDNSMKASNSRNAFYWRFVELGTSNMAAVPFIRPAYDARQEDAANAAFVRANQAIDEALSK
;
A
#
# COMPACT_ATOMS: atom_id res chain seq x y z
N MET A 1 -36.60 35.93 -27.80
CA MET A 1 -35.14 36.05 -27.56
C MET A 1 -34.90 35.29 -26.28
N ILE A 2 -34.23 34.15 -26.32
CA ILE A 2 -33.93 33.39 -25.11
C ILE A 2 -32.74 34.10 -24.48
N ASP A 3 -32.95 34.76 -23.34
CA ASP A 3 -31.86 35.28 -22.50
C ASP A 3 -31.13 34.08 -21.90
N THR A 4 -30.06 33.65 -22.56
CA THR A 4 -29.09 32.75 -21.96
C THR A 4 -28.21 33.58 -21.02
N ASN A 5 -28.67 33.78 -19.79
CA ASN A 5 -27.79 34.23 -18.71
C ASN A 5 -26.86 33.06 -18.38
N LEU A 6 -25.74 32.98 -19.10
CA LEU A 6 -24.69 32.00 -18.86
C LEU A 6 -23.98 32.38 -17.56
N ASP A 7 -24.20 31.61 -16.50
CA ASP A 7 -23.50 31.77 -15.24
C ASP A 7 -22.08 31.20 -15.35
N PHE A 8 -21.07 32.07 -15.33
CA PHE A 8 -19.66 31.69 -15.40
C PHE A 8 -19.05 31.43 -14.02
N SER A 9 -19.82 31.62 -12.94
CA SER A 9 -19.39 31.33 -11.57
C SER A 9 -19.09 29.84 -11.40
N ASP A 10 -19.96 28.99 -11.95
CA ASP A 10 -19.78 27.53 -11.97
C ASP A 10 -18.50 27.12 -12.74
N LEU A 11 -18.14 27.85 -13.81
CA LEU A 11 -16.91 27.58 -14.57
C LEU A 11 -15.66 28.00 -13.78
N LEU A 12 -15.74 29.09 -13.02
CA LEU A 12 -14.66 29.55 -12.16
C LEU A 12 -14.44 28.57 -11.00
N ASP A 13 -15.50 28.05 -10.41
CA ASP A 13 -15.40 27.05 -9.35
C ASP A 13 -14.87 25.72 -9.88
N LEU A 14 -15.30 25.29 -11.08
CA LEU A 14 -14.70 24.16 -11.78
C LEU A 14 -13.20 24.38 -12.05
N SER A 15 -12.78 25.60 -12.41
CA SER A 15 -11.36 25.89 -12.65
C SER A 15 -10.53 25.78 -11.36
N LYS A 16 -11.07 26.23 -10.22
CA LYS A 16 -10.43 26.11 -8.92
C LYS A 16 -10.38 24.65 -8.47
N ASP A 17 -11.45 23.89 -8.68
CA ASP A 17 -11.47 22.45 -8.39
C ASP A 17 -10.43 21.69 -9.22
N LEU A 18 -10.29 22.04 -10.50
CA LEU A 18 -9.27 21.45 -11.39
C LEU A 18 -7.84 21.84 -10.99
N GLU A 19 -7.62 23.07 -10.50
CA GLU A 19 -6.35 23.50 -9.93
C GLU A 19 -6.06 22.86 -8.57
N ALA A 20 -7.07 22.68 -7.72
CA ALA A 20 -6.95 21.96 -6.46
C ALA A 20 -6.62 20.48 -6.72
N LEU A 21 -7.23 19.86 -7.74
CA LEU A 21 -6.92 18.50 -8.20
C LEU A 21 -5.53 18.38 -8.88
N SER A 22 -4.75 19.47 -8.96
CA SER A 22 -3.42 19.47 -9.55
C SER A 22 -2.47 18.46 -8.91
N LYS A 23 -1.27 18.35 -9.50
CA LYS A 23 -0.27 17.30 -9.24
C LYS A 23 0.05 17.03 -7.76
N ALA A 24 -0.11 18.00 -6.86
CA ALA A 24 0.17 17.81 -5.43
C ALA A 24 -0.91 16.98 -4.73
N GLU A 25 -2.19 17.30 -4.94
CA GLU A 25 -3.31 16.55 -4.37
C GLU A 25 -3.46 15.18 -5.03
N ASN A 26 -3.25 15.08 -6.34
CA ASN A 26 -3.24 13.80 -7.05
C ASN A 26 -2.23 12.80 -6.43
N ARG A 27 -1.03 13.27 -6.03
CA ARG A 27 -0.04 12.42 -5.34
C ARG A 27 -0.50 11.96 -3.96
N LYS A 28 -1.16 12.82 -3.18
CA LYS A 28 -1.69 12.44 -1.87
C LYS A 28 -2.80 11.40 -2.03
N VAL A 29 -3.74 11.64 -2.94
CA VAL A 29 -4.83 10.72 -3.28
C VAL A 29 -4.28 9.36 -3.68
N MET A 30 -3.34 9.31 -4.64
CA MET A 30 -2.75 8.05 -5.11
C MET A 30 -1.98 7.30 -4.02
N ARG A 31 -1.22 8.03 -3.18
CA ARG A 31 -0.53 7.42 -2.04
C ARG A 31 -1.51 6.77 -1.07
N ASP A 32 -2.57 7.48 -0.72
CA ASP A 32 -3.51 7.01 0.27
C ASP A 32 -4.34 5.82 -0.27
N ALA A 33 -4.76 5.89 -1.54
CA ALA A 33 -5.46 4.80 -2.24
C ALA A 33 -4.61 3.53 -2.34
N THR A 34 -3.37 3.65 -2.85
CA THR A 34 -2.47 2.48 -2.96
C THR A 34 -2.13 1.89 -1.60
N ARG A 35 -1.96 2.73 -0.57
CA ARG A 35 -1.68 2.27 0.79
C ARG A 35 -2.87 1.55 1.42
N ALA A 36 -4.10 1.98 1.15
CA ALA A 36 -5.30 1.27 1.58
C ALA A 36 -5.38 -0.14 0.97
N ALA A 37 -5.19 -0.27 -0.34
CA ALA A 37 -5.12 -1.58 -1.00
C ALA A 37 -4.02 -2.48 -0.41
N ALA A 38 -2.81 -1.95 -0.25
CA ALA A 38 -1.70 -2.71 0.31
C ALA A 38 -1.95 -3.13 1.78
N THR A 39 -2.75 -2.36 2.54
CA THR A 39 -3.10 -2.69 3.92
C THR A 39 -3.98 -3.93 3.98
N VAL A 40 -4.94 -4.09 3.06
CA VAL A 40 -5.76 -5.30 2.95
C VAL A 40 -4.88 -6.54 2.75
N PHE A 41 -3.93 -6.47 1.82
CA PHE A 41 -2.99 -7.58 1.60
C PHE A 41 -2.10 -7.84 2.81
N LYS A 42 -1.61 -6.80 3.48
CA LYS A 42 -0.78 -6.93 4.67
C LYS A 42 -1.55 -7.60 5.82
N ASP A 43 -2.80 -7.24 6.05
CA ASP A 43 -3.60 -7.83 7.11
C ASP A 43 -3.91 -9.30 6.83
N GLU A 44 -4.26 -9.65 5.59
CA GLU A 44 -4.46 -11.05 5.19
C GLU A 44 -3.17 -11.86 5.26
N ALA A 45 -2.03 -11.29 4.84
CA ALA A 45 -0.73 -11.94 4.95
C ALA A 45 -0.34 -12.18 6.41
N VAL A 46 -0.64 -11.24 7.32
CA VAL A 46 -0.42 -11.39 8.77
C VAL A 46 -1.29 -12.51 9.34
N ASN A 47 -2.55 -12.62 8.90
CA ASN A 47 -3.47 -13.66 9.35
C ASN A 47 -2.99 -15.06 8.92
N ARG A 48 -2.46 -15.19 7.71
CA ARG A 48 -1.95 -16.48 7.17
C ARG A 48 -0.55 -16.83 7.64
N ALA A 49 0.26 -15.84 8.01
CA ALA A 49 1.64 -16.07 8.38
C ALA A 49 1.76 -16.99 9.60
N PRO A 50 2.61 -18.04 9.53
CA PRO A 50 2.82 -18.92 10.67
C PRO A 50 3.49 -18.17 11.82
N GLU A 51 3.16 -18.59 13.04
CA GLU A 51 3.60 -17.93 14.25
C GLU A 51 4.42 -18.86 15.13
N ARG A 52 5.67 -18.45 15.39
CA ARG A 52 6.54 -19.10 16.39
C ARG A 52 6.89 -18.15 17.54
N THR A 53 7.27 -16.91 17.22
CA THR A 53 7.62 -15.87 18.19
C THR A 53 6.88 -14.55 17.93
N GLY A 54 5.96 -14.52 16.97
CA GLY A 54 5.29 -13.31 16.47
C GLY A 54 6.19 -12.37 15.63
N LYS A 55 7.49 -12.66 15.53
CA LYS A 55 8.48 -11.83 14.81
C LYS A 55 8.13 -11.63 13.33
N LEU A 56 7.69 -12.69 12.66
CA LEU A 56 7.32 -12.64 11.24
C LEU A 56 6.17 -11.65 11.03
N LYS A 57 5.04 -11.90 11.71
CA LYS A 57 3.83 -11.07 11.66
C LYS A 57 4.12 -9.58 11.90
N LYS A 58 4.94 -9.25 12.91
CA LYS A 58 5.32 -7.85 13.23
C LYS A 58 6.11 -7.13 12.12
N ASN A 59 6.79 -7.89 11.25
CA ASN A 59 7.63 -7.33 10.19
C ASN A 59 6.97 -7.31 8.82
N ILE A 60 5.79 -7.91 8.66
CA ILE A 60 4.95 -7.74 7.47
C ILE A 60 4.33 -6.35 7.52
N VAL A 61 4.71 -5.48 6.59
CA VAL A 61 4.27 -4.08 6.55
C VAL A 61 3.95 -3.62 5.15
N VAL A 62 3.29 -2.46 5.08
CA VAL A 62 3.13 -1.72 3.83
C VAL A 62 4.31 -0.76 3.66
N ILE A 63 4.93 -0.79 2.49
CA ILE A 63 5.84 0.26 2.02
C ILE A 63 5.20 0.98 0.85
N THR A 64 5.48 2.27 0.75
CA THR A 64 5.14 3.08 -0.42
C THR A 64 6.44 3.44 -1.11
N GLN A 65 6.49 3.20 -2.41
CA GLN A 65 7.59 3.56 -3.28
C GLN A 65 7.11 4.59 -4.29
N ARG A 66 8.06 5.43 -4.71
CA ARG A 66 7.87 6.40 -5.77
C ARG A 66 8.90 6.10 -6.84
N ASP A 67 8.45 6.03 -8.08
CA ASP A 67 9.35 5.83 -9.21
C ASP A 67 9.97 7.17 -9.69
N ARG A 68 10.79 7.11 -10.74
CA ARG A 68 11.41 8.33 -11.32
C ARG A 68 10.41 9.21 -12.07
N ASN A 69 9.33 8.63 -12.58
CA ASN A 69 8.29 9.31 -13.34
C ASN A 69 7.31 10.06 -12.41
N GLY A 70 7.32 9.73 -11.11
CA GLY A 70 6.43 10.30 -10.10
C GLY A 70 5.25 9.39 -9.75
N ASP A 71 5.17 8.20 -10.31
CA ASP A 71 4.16 7.20 -10.01
C ASP A 71 4.37 6.65 -8.60
N ILE A 72 3.26 6.43 -7.90
CA ILE A 72 3.24 5.97 -6.52
C ILE A 72 2.70 4.55 -6.51
N SER A 73 3.46 3.64 -5.92
CA SER A 73 3.05 2.26 -5.69
C SER A 73 3.19 1.93 -4.21
N SER A 74 2.26 1.13 -3.68
CA SER A 74 2.37 0.60 -2.33
C SER A 74 2.22 -0.91 -2.36
N GLY A 75 2.97 -1.61 -1.51
CA GLY A 75 2.99 -3.07 -1.49
C GLY A 75 3.39 -3.63 -0.14
N VAL A 76 3.18 -4.94 0.01
CA VAL A 76 3.58 -5.69 1.20
C VAL A 76 5.08 -5.96 1.15
N HIS A 77 5.76 -5.58 2.22
CA HIS A 77 7.19 -5.81 2.44
C HIS A 77 7.40 -6.52 3.76
N VAL A 78 8.36 -7.46 3.77
CA VAL A 78 8.77 -8.12 5.01
C VAL A 78 10.10 -7.51 5.47
N ARG A 79 10.02 -6.71 6.53
CA ARG A 79 11.16 -5.94 7.06
C ARG A 79 12.29 -6.81 7.55
N GLY A 80 13.50 -6.29 7.34
CA GLY A 80 14.71 -6.76 7.94
C GLY A 80 15.51 -5.67 8.62
N THR A 81 16.72 -6.01 9.04
CA THR A 81 17.59 -5.13 9.83
C THR A 81 18.62 -4.37 9.03
N ASN A 82 18.83 -4.69 7.75
CA ASN A 82 19.80 -3.99 6.94
C ASN A 82 19.33 -2.54 6.71
N PRO A 83 20.02 -1.52 7.25
CA PRO A 83 19.56 -0.13 7.13
C PRO A 83 19.68 0.42 5.70
N HIS A 84 20.60 -0.12 4.90
CA HIS A 84 20.83 0.31 3.53
C HIS A 84 19.78 -0.26 2.56
N THR A 85 19.35 -1.50 2.77
CA THR A 85 18.46 -2.20 1.82
C THR A 85 17.05 -2.43 2.34
N GLY A 86 16.82 -2.26 3.64
CA GLY A 86 15.55 -2.63 4.30
C GLY A 86 15.25 -4.13 4.31
N ASN A 87 16.19 -4.94 3.82
CA ASN A 87 16.07 -6.40 3.72
C ASN A 87 16.61 -7.10 4.96
N SER A 88 16.25 -8.37 5.09
CA SER A 88 16.71 -9.21 6.20
C SER A 88 18.18 -9.59 6.06
N ASP A 89 18.91 -9.58 7.18
CA ASP A 89 20.34 -9.87 7.27
C ASP A 89 20.57 -11.17 8.06
N ASN A 90 21.50 -12.04 7.64
CA ASN A 90 21.82 -13.29 8.34
C ASN A 90 22.45 -13.03 9.73
N SER A 91 23.20 -11.95 9.88
CA SER A 91 23.96 -11.62 11.10
C SER A 91 23.09 -11.49 12.37
N MET A 92 21.82 -11.10 12.22
CA MET A 92 20.92 -10.82 13.35
C MET A 92 19.62 -11.64 13.33
N LYS A 93 19.62 -12.82 12.70
CA LYS A 93 18.39 -13.60 12.45
C LYS A 93 17.63 -14.01 13.72
N ALA A 94 18.33 -14.24 14.83
CA ALA A 94 17.72 -14.67 16.10
C ALA A 94 17.45 -13.50 17.06
N SER A 95 18.45 -12.65 17.31
CA SER A 95 18.43 -11.66 18.40
C SER A 95 17.60 -10.41 18.11
N ASN A 96 17.51 -9.96 16.86
CA ASN A 96 16.86 -8.69 16.55
C ASN A 96 15.40 -8.89 16.13
N SER A 97 14.44 -8.40 16.93
CA SER A 97 12.99 -8.52 16.69
C SER A 97 12.51 -7.89 15.37
N ARG A 98 13.29 -7.00 14.76
CA ARG A 98 13.00 -6.35 13.47
C ARG A 98 13.56 -7.11 12.25
N ASN A 99 14.06 -8.33 12.46
CA ASN A 99 14.68 -9.13 11.39
C ASN A 99 13.90 -10.39 11.03
N ALA A 100 12.96 -10.34 10.09
CA ALA A 100 12.22 -11.53 9.69
C ALA A 100 12.99 -12.46 8.72
N PHE A 101 14.31 -12.62 8.85
CA PHE A 101 15.19 -13.34 7.91
C PHE A 101 14.66 -14.66 7.35
N TYR A 102 14.00 -15.47 8.17
CA TYR A 102 13.50 -16.77 7.72
C TYR A 102 12.23 -16.73 6.84
N TRP A 103 11.62 -15.56 6.64
CA TRP A 103 10.32 -15.46 5.96
C TRP A 103 10.32 -16.05 4.54
N ARG A 104 11.41 -15.86 3.77
CA ARG A 104 11.51 -16.36 2.38
C ARG A 104 11.52 -17.88 2.32
N PHE A 105 12.23 -18.51 3.27
CA PHE A 105 12.31 -19.96 3.37
C PHE A 105 10.97 -20.57 3.81
N VAL A 106 10.18 -19.83 4.59
CA VAL A 106 8.82 -20.21 4.95
C VAL A 106 7.90 -20.09 3.73
N GLU A 107 7.90 -18.95 3.03
CA GLU A 107 7.04 -18.71 1.86
C GLU A 107 7.31 -19.69 0.71
N LEU A 108 8.59 -19.95 0.41
CA LEU A 108 9.01 -20.68 -0.80
C LEU A 108 9.44 -22.12 -0.51
N GLY A 109 9.61 -22.50 0.75
CA GLY A 109 10.18 -23.79 1.14
C GLY A 109 11.70 -23.86 0.96
N THR A 110 12.26 -25.02 1.30
CA THR A 110 13.68 -25.38 1.14
C THR A 110 13.80 -26.85 0.76
N SER A 111 15.01 -27.33 0.46
CA SER A 111 15.25 -28.77 0.23
C SER A 111 14.78 -29.66 1.40
N ASN A 112 14.72 -29.12 2.62
CA ASN A 112 14.43 -29.86 3.85
C ASN A 112 13.06 -29.51 4.45
N MET A 113 12.26 -28.65 3.81
CA MET A 113 10.98 -28.17 4.35
C MET A 113 10.05 -27.72 3.23
N ALA A 114 8.80 -28.19 3.24
CA ALA A 114 7.78 -27.74 2.30
C ALA A 114 7.44 -26.24 2.48
N ALA A 115 6.99 -25.61 1.40
CA ALA A 115 6.55 -24.22 1.42
C ALA A 115 5.27 -24.05 2.25
N VAL A 116 5.21 -22.99 3.05
CA VAL A 116 4.03 -22.52 3.77
C VAL A 116 3.72 -21.11 3.27
N PRO A 117 3.09 -20.99 2.09
CA PRO A 117 2.87 -19.70 1.48
C PRO A 117 1.79 -18.91 2.23
N PHE A 118 2.08 -17.64 2.50
CA PHE A 118 1.19 -16.71 3.20
C PHE A 118 1.06 -15.37 2.44
N ILE A 119 2.03 -14.99 1.61
CA ILE A 119 1.95 -13.75 0.82
C ILE A 119 1.15 -13.98 -0.45
N ARG A 120 1.53 -14.96 -1.28
CA ARG A 120 0.82 -15.21 -2.54
C ARG A 120 -0.66 -15.52 -2.33
N PRO A 121 -1.02 -16.42 -1.39
CA PRO A 121 -2.43 -16.71 -1.13
C PRO A 121 -3.19 -15.48 -0.62
N ALA A 122 -2.56 -14.61 0.18
CA ALA A 122 -3.20 -13.39 0.67
C ALA A 122 -3.56 -12.43 -0.46
N TYR A 123 -2.71 -12.33 -1.49
CA TYR A 123 -3.02 -11.58 -2.69
C TYR A 123 -4.21 -12.17 -3.46
N ASP A 124 -4.12 -13.45 -3.81
CA ASP A 124 -5.13 -14.12 -4.64
C ASP A 124 -6.52 -14.08 -3.99
N ALA A 125 -6.59 -14.15 -2.65
CA ALA A 125 -7.86 -14.15 -1.92
C ALA A 125 -8.48 -12.77 -1.70
N ARG A 126 -7.70 -11.68 -1.79
CA ARG A 126 -8.14 -10.33 -1.41
C ARG A 126 -7.97 -9.29 -2.50
N GLN A 127 -7.69 -9.70 -3.74
CA GLN A 127 -7.46 -8.79 -4.86
C GLN A 127 -8.66 -7.85 -5.11
N GLU A 128 -9.88 -8.37 -5.02
CA GLU A 128 -11.11 -7.58 -5.22
C GLU A 128 -11.35 -6.61 -4.04
N ASP A 129 -11.20 -7.11 -2.80
CA ASP A 129 -11.30 -6.28 -1.60
C ASP A 129 -10.28 -5.14 -1.59
N ALA A 130 -9.05 -5.41 -2.01
CA ALA A 130 -7.99 -4.42 -2.11
C ALA A 130 -8.30 -3.36 -3.19
N ALA A 131 -8.84 -3.77 -4.34
CA ALA A 131 -9.26 -2.84 -5.38
C ALA A 131 -10.40 -1.92 -4.87
N ASN A 132 -11.41 -2.51 -4.22
CA ASN A 132 -12.49 -1.74 -3.62
C ASN A 132 -11.99 -0.76 -2.55
N ALA A 133 -11.07 -1.20 -1.69
CA ALA A 133 -10.45 -0.33 -0.68
C ALA A 133 -9.68 0.84 -1.29
N ALA A 134 -8.98 0.62 -2.41
CA ALA A 134 -8.32 1.70 -3.15
C ALA A 134 -9.33 2.71 -3.69
N PHE A 135 -10.41 2.27 -4.36
CA PHE A 135 -11.42 3.17 -4.92
C PHE A 135 -12.13 3.99 -3.83
N VAL A 136 -12.55 3.33 -2.75
CA VAL A 136 -13.19 4.02 -1.62
C VAL A 136 -12.27 5.07 -1.02
N ARG A 137 -10.99 4.73 -0.78
CA ARG A 137 -10.03 5.67 -0.21
C ARG A 137 -9.68 6.80 -1.18
N ALA A 138 -9.61 6.52 -2.48
CA ALA A 138 -9.36 7.52 -3.51
C ALA A 138 -10.49 8.56 -3.56
N ASN A 139 -11.74 8.11 -3.60
CA ASN A 139 -12.90 9.02 -3.59
C ASN A 139 -12.91 9.89 -2.34
N GLN A 140 -12.72 9.30 -1.15
CA GLN A 140 -12.60 10.05 0.10
C GLN A 140 -11.46 11.08 0.06
N ALA A 141 -10.30 10.72 -0.51
CA ALA A 141 -9.17 11.64 -0.60
C ALA A 141 -9.42 12.78 -1.59
N ILE A 142 -10.18 12.53 -2.67
CA ILE A 142 -10.61 13.55 -3.63
C ILE A 142 -11.60 14.50 -2.95
N ASP A 143 -12.61 13.98 -2.25
CA ASP A 143 -13.58 14.80 -1.52
C ASP A 143 -12.89 15.68 -0.48
N GLU A 144 -11.93 15.12 0.28
CA GLU A 144 -11.09 15.88 1.22
C GLU A 144 -10.29 17.00 0.54
N ALA A 145 -9.81 16.77 -0.70
CA ALA A 145 -9.02 17.74 -1.45
C ALA A 145 -9.90 18.87 -2.02
N LEU A 146 -11.12 18.56 -2.46
CA LEU A 146 -12.08 19.53 -2.99
C LEU A 146 -12.80 20.32 -1.89
N SER A 147 -12.89 19.79 -0.67
CA SER A 147 -13.51 20.47 0.47
C SER A 147 -12.66 21.57 1.14
N LYS A 148 -11.43 21.79 0.64
CA LYS A 148 -10.46 22.75 1.19
C LYS A 148 -10.37 24.01 0.36
#